data_AF-A0A6M6BD50-F1
#
_entry.id   AF-A0A6M6BD50-F1
#
_cell.length_a   1.000
_cell.length_b   1.000
_cell.length_c   1.000
_cell.angle_alpha   90.00
_cell.angle_beta   90.00
_cell.angle_gamma   90.00
#
_symmetry.space_group_name_H-M   'P 1'
#
loop_
_entity.id
_entity.type
_entity.pdbx_description
1 polymer ?
#
loop_
_entity_poly.entity_id
_entity_poly.type
_entity_poly.pdbx_seq_one_letter_code
_entity_poly.pdbx_strand_id
1 'polypeptide(L)'
;MPFVAYRRALPLLRIPFSVYLMPVFWFGLSALREPFSISRAAGVFVILHLLAYPASNGYNSYYDRDEESIGGLKHPPKVSPELLHLVWLFDALAVLGGLLLNPWFGALVAGYLLVSKAYSFEGIRLKKYPLLSTLVVVVFQGAYTFLMTQIGVNASSAEILAPQNLVVALVSSLFLCGSYPLTQVYQHNEDARRGDQTLSLRLGIRGTFVFAGLGLLTGAAVLALAYLWRQEVPDLLIFLAATGPVVVLFLSWARAVWQSPTNANFERTMRMNQVSSVCLSAAFVVMLLRHWL
;
A
#
# COMPACT_ATOMS: atom_id res chain seq x y z
N MET A 1 -3.11 30.89 -17.68
CA MET A 1 -2.38 29.89 -18.49
C MET A 1 -2.72 28.50 -17.96
N PRO A 2 -3.38 27.63 -18.74
CA PRO A 2 -3.88 26.32 -18.28
C PRO A 2 -2.79 25.43 -17.68
N PHE A 3 -1.55 25.49 -18.18
CA PHE A 3 -0.41 24.77 -17.62
C PHE A 3 -0.11 25.07 -16.14
N VAL A 4 -0.41 26.29 -15.67
CA VAL A 4 -0.21 26.67 -14.26
C VAL A 4 -1.18 25.91 -13.35
N ALA A 5 -2.41 25.64 -13.82
CA ALA A 5 -3.41 24.90 -13.06
C ALA A 5 -3.01 23.42 -12.91
N TYR A 6 -2.59 22.77 -14.00
CA TYR A 6 -2.07 21.39 -13.94
C TYR A 6 -0.83 21.25 -13.05
N ARG A 7 0.09 22.22 -13.09
CA ARG A 7 1.28 22.21 -12.21
C ARG A 7 0.91 22.28 -10.73
N ARG A 8 -0.18 22.97 -10.38
CA ARG A 8 -0.68 23.05 -8.99
C ARG A 8 -1.42 21.80 -8.55
N ALA A 9 -2.06 21.08 -9.48
CA ALA A 9 -2.76 19.82 -9.21
C ALA A 9 -1.81 18.62 -9.09
N LEU A 10 -0.70 18.61 -9.84
CA LEU A 10 0.24 17.48 -9.94
C LEU A 10 0.73 16.93 -8.57
N PRO A 11 1.04 17.75 -7.55
CA PRO A 11 1.43 17.23 -6.24
C PRO A 11 0.37 16.32 -5.59
N LEU A 12 -0.93 16.56 -5.83
CA LEU A 12 -2.04 15.80 -5.24
C LEU A 12 -2.14 14.37 -5.79
N LEU A 13 -1.52 14.07 -6.93
CA LEU A 13 -1.33 12.69 -7.40
C LEU A 13 -0.35 11.91 -6.50
N ARG A 14 0.45 12.60 -5.68
CA ARG A 14 1.37 11.99 -4.70
C ARG A 14 2.27 10.90 -5.32
N ILE A 15 2.79 11.14 -6.53
CA ILE A 15 3.67 10.18 -7.22
C ILE A 15 4.86 9.72 -6.34
N PRO A 16 5.56 10.60 -5.60
CA PRO A 16 6.63 10.14 -4.71
C PRO A 16 6.16 9.22 -3.58
N PHE A 17 4.90 9.35 -3.13
CA PHE A 17 4.32 8.49 -2.10
C PHE A 17 4.16 7.04 -2.59
N SER A 18 4.01 6.82 -3.90
CA SER A 18 3.96 5.48 -4.48
C SER A 18 5.18 4.63 -4.14
N VAL A 19 6.34 5.25 -3.86
CA VAL A 19 7.54 4.52 -3.41
C VAL A 19 7.26 3.72 -2.14
N TYR A 20 6.39 4.22 -1.25
CA TYR A 20 6.04 3.52 -0.01
C TYR A 20 5.15 2.28 -0.23
N LEU A 21 4.65 2.09 -1.45
CA LEU A 21 3.81 0.95 -1.85
C LEU A 21 4.61 -0.15 -2.57
N MET A 22 5.89 0.11 -2.86
CA MET A 22 6.80 -0.86 -3.50
C MET A 22 6.97 -2.20 -2.78
N PRO A 23 6.92 -2.29 -1.43
CA PRO A 23 7.11 -3.57 -0.75
C PRO A 23 6.19 -4.68 -1.23
N VAL A 24 4.91 -4.40 -1.50
CA VAL A 24 3.95 -5.43 -1.96
C VAL A 24 4.29 -5.93 -3.35
N PHE A 25 4.76 -5.03 -4.24
CA PHE A 25 5.22 -5.41 -5.58
C PHE A 25 6.44 -6.34 -5.49
N TRP A 26 7.47 -5.96 -4.72
CA TRP A 26 8.65 -6.80 -4.56
C TRP A 26 8.33 -8.13 -3.88
N PHE A 27 7.42 -8.11 -2.91
CA PHE A 27 6.98 -9.32 -2.22
C PHE A 27 6.27 -10.29 -3.16
N GLY A 28 5.40 -9.78 -4.05
CA GLY A 28 4.74 -10.58 -5.08
C GLY A 28 5.73 -11.27 -6.00
N LEU A 29 6.79 -10.54 -6.41
CA LEU A 29 7.84 -11.10 -7.27
C LEU A 29 8.76 -12.08 -6.54
N SER A 30 9.19 -11.75 -5.32
CA SER A 30 10.11 -12.61 -4.54
C SER A 30 9.48 -13.91 -4.08
N ALA A 31 8.16 -14.02 -4.15
CA ALA A 31 7.43 -15.24 -3.81
C ALA A 31 7.36 -16.24 -4.97
N LEU A 32 7.64 -15.81 -6.21
CA LEU A 32 7.71 -16.67 -7.39
C LEU A 32 9.01 -17.49 -7.37
N ARG A 33 8.89 -18.78 -7.65
CA ARG A 33 9.96 -19.75 -7.83
C ARG A 33 10.27 -19.99 -9.30
N GLU A 34 9.31 -19.79 -10.20
CA GLU A 34 9.53 -19.83 -11.63
C GLU A 34 10.10 -18.49 -12.14
N PRO A 35 11.02 -18.51 -13.13
CA PRO A 35 11.51 -17.30 -13.76
C PRO A 35 10.39 -16.49 -14.43
N PHE A 36 10.48 -15.17 -14.36
CA PHE A 36 9.53 -14.27 -15.01
C PHE A 36 10.24 -13.23 -15.90
N SER A 37 9.48 -12.52 -16.72
CA SER A 37 10.06 -11.51 -17.62
C SER A 37 10.36 -10.20 -16.88
N ILE A 38 11.63 -9.78 -16.86
CA ILE A 38 12.06 -8.50 -16.27
C ILE A 38 11.40 -7.31 -16.97
N SER A 39 11.22 -7.36 -18.29
CA SER A 39 10.55 -6.29 -19.04
C SER A 39 9.07 -6.19 -18.67
N ARG A 40 8.39 -7.32 -18.44
CA ARG A 40 7.03 -7.31 -17.88
C ARG A 40 6.99 -6.78 -16.46
N ALA A 41 7.92 -7.19 -15.59
CA ALA A 41 8.02 -6.67 -14.23
C ALA A 41 8.19 -5.14 -14.20
N ALA A 42 9.04 -4.59 -15.08
CA ALA A 42 9.17 -3.15 -15.26
C ALA A 42 7.87 -2.49 -15.74
N GLY A 43 7.16 -3.12 -16.68
CA GLY A 43 5.84 -2.67 -17.14
C GLY A 43 4.80 -2.62 -16.01
N VAL A 44 4.69 -3.70 -15.22
CA VAL A 44 3.83 -3.76 -14.03
C VAL A 44 4.21 -2.66 -13.04
N PHE A 45 5.51 -2.48 -12.79
CA PHE A 45 6.00 -1.45 -11.87
C PHE A 45 5.55 -0.05 -12.31
N VAL A 46 5.76 0.30 -13.58
CA VAL A 46 5.34 1.60 -14.14
C VAL A 46 3.84 1.78 -14.04
N ILE A 47 3.06 0.77 -14.42
CA ILE A 47 1.60 0.84 -14.40
C ILE A 47 1.07 1.05 -12.99
N LEU A 48 1.59 0.32 -11.99
CA LEU A 48 1.12 0.46 -10.61
C LEU A 48 1.61 1.76 -9.96
N HIS A 49 2.91 2.03 -10.00
CA HIS A 49 3.52 3.08 -9.17
C HIS A 49 3.47 4.46 -9.81
N LEU A 50 3.48 4.54 -11.14
CA LEU A 50 3.48 5.81 -11.86
C LEU A 50 2.12 6.17 -12.45
N LEU A 51 1.17 5.23 -12.56
CA LEU A 51 -0.16 5.48 -13.10
C LEU A 51 -1.29 5.18 -12.10
N ALA A 52 -1.48 3.92 -11.71
CA ALA A 52 -2.64 3.50 -10.93
C ALA A 52 -2.68 4.09 -9.51
N TYR A 53 -1.60 3.96 -8.73
CA TYR A 53 -1.56 4.54 -7.38
C TYR A 53 -1.65 6.07 -7.39
N PRO A 54 -0.96 6.79 -8.30
CA PRO A 54 -1.15 8.23 -8.41
C PRO A 54 -2.58 8.62 -8.78
N ALA A 55 -3.24 7.91 -9.68
CA ALA A 55 -4.65 8.15 -10.03
C ALA A 55 -5.57 7.98 -8.81
N SER A 56 -5.40 6.89 -8.07
CA SER A 56 -6.11 6.62 -6.81
C SER A 56 -5.89 7.71 -5.77
N ASN A 57 -4.64 8.14 -5.59
CA ASN A 57 -4.27 9.20 -4.65
C ASN A 57 -4.86 10.56 -5.03
N GLY A 58 -4.82 10.91 -6.32
CA GLY A 58 -5.40 12.16 -6.83
C GLY A 58 -6.93 12.17 -6.73
N TYR A 59 -7.59 11.04 -7.04
CA TYR A 59 -9.03 10.91 -6.86
C TYR A 59 -9.43 11.08 -5.40
N ASN A 60 -8.71 10.41 -4.49
CA ASN A 60 -8.90 10.57 -3.06
C ASN A 60 -8.74 12.03 -2.62
N SER A 61 -7.65 12.70 -3.01
CA SER A 61 -7.45 14.11 -2.69
C SER A 61 -8.56 15.03 -3.25
N TYR A 62 -9.09 14.73 -4.44
CA TYR A 62 -10.16 15.54 -5.04
C TYR A 62 -11.45 15.56 -4.22
N TYR A 63 -11.87 14.40 -3.71
CA TYR A 63 -13.10 14.25 -2.93
C TYR A 63 -12.93 14.58 -1.45
N ASP A 64 -11.75 14.34 -0.89
CA ASP A 64 -11.53 14.53 0.54
C ASP A 64 -11.24 16.00 0.90
N ARG A 65 -10.65 16.76 -0.05
CA ARG A 65 -10.38 18.21 0.03
C ARG A 65 -9.65 18.64 1.31
N ASP A 66 -8.71 17.81 1.76
CA ASP A 66 -7.98 17.95 3.01
C ASP A 66 -7.27 19.29 3.12
N GLU A 67 -7.42 19.94 4.29
CA GLU A 67 -6.66 21.13 4.65
C GLU A 67 -5.45 20.80 5.54
N GLU A 68 -5.57 19.75 6.37
CA GLU A 68 -4.45 19.20 7.15
C GLU A 68 -3.52 18.31 6.31
N SER A 69 -2.42 17.85 6.91
CA SER A 69 -1.46 16.97 6.25
C SER A 69 -2.10 15.66 5.80
N ILE A 70 -1.65 15.15 4.65
CA ILE A 70 -2.01 13.85 4.08
C ILE A 70 -0.76 13.05 3.73
N GLY A 71 -0.90 11.75 3.48
CA GLY A 71 0.23 10.88 3.13
C GLY A 71 1.14 11.50 2.06
N GLY A 72 2.40 11.76 2.41
CA GLY A 72 3.40 12.36 1.51
C GLY A 72 3.34 13.88 1.34
N LEU A 73 2.31 14.58 1.81
CA LEU A 73 2.16 16.04 1.71
C LEU A 73 1.79 16.65 3.07
N LYS A 74 2.74 17.37 3.66
CA LYS A 74 2.49 18.10 4.92
C LYS A 74 1.50 19.25 4.77
N HIS A 75 1.54 19.92 3.61
CA HIS A 75 0.67 21.04 3.26
C HIS A 75 0.10 20.79 1.85
N PRO A 76 -1.01 20.04 1.73
CA PRO A 76 -1.60 19.76 0.42
C PRO A 76 -2.07 21.07 -0.24
N PRO A 77 -1.82 21.26 -1.55
CA PRO A 77 -2.39 22.40 -2.27
C PRO A 77 -3.91 22.24 -2.41
N LYS A 78 -4.62 23.35 -2.64
CA LYS A 78 -6.06 23.31 -2.89
C LYS A 78 -6.38 22.51 -4.16
N VAL A 79 -7.42 21.69 -4.06
CA VAL A 79 -7.95 20.88 -5.15
C VAL A 79 -8.48 21.79 -6.27
N SER A 80 -8.29 21.36 -7.52
CA SER A 80 -8.87 22.00 -8.71
C SER A 80 -9.43 20.94 -9.68
N PRO A 81 -10.35 21.31 -10.59
CA PRO A 81 -10.93 20.40 -11.58
C PRO A 81 -9.89 19.69 -12.46
N GLU A 82 -8.74 20.33 -12.73
CA GLU A 82 -7.63 19.76 -13.51
C GLU A 82 -7.07 18.48 -12.89
N LEU A 83 -7.21 18.28 -11.58
CA LEU A 83 -6.83 17.04 -10.92
C LEU A 83 -7.64 15.85 -11.47
N LEU A 84 -8.95 16.02 -11.71
CA LEU A 84 -9.77 14.95 -12.30
C LEU A 84 -9.36 14.62 -13.73
N HIS A 85 -8.97 15.62 -14.53
CA HIS A 85 -8.47 15.37 -15.88
C HIS A 85 -7.20 14.49 -15.84
N LEU A 86 -6.28 14.78 -14.92
CA LEU A 86 -5.08 13.97 -14.72
C LEU A 86 -5.43 12.56 -14.23
N VAL A 87 -6.37 12.44 -13.28
CA VAL A 87 -6.82 11.13 -12.79
C VAL A 87 -7.38 10.28 -13.92
N TRP A 88 -8.28 10.82 -14.74
CA TRP A 88 -8.86 10.07 -15.87
C TRP A 88 -7.81 9.67 -16.91
N LEU A 89 -6.85 10.55 -17.19
CA LEU A 89 -5.73 10.22 -18.06
C LEU A 89 -4.91 9.06 -17.49
N PHE A 90 -4.55 9.11 -16.20
CA PHE A 90 -3.76 8.07 -15.56
C PHE A 90 -4.53 6.76 -15.44
N ASP A 91 -5.83 6.79 -15.16
CA ASP A 91 -6.70 5.61 -15.16
C ASP A 91 -6.69 4.94 -16.55
N ALA A 92 -6.94 5.72 -17.60
CA ALA A 92 -6.98 5.21 -18.97
C ALA A 92 -5.62 4.60 -19.36
N LEU A 93 -4.52 5.29 -19.08
CA LEU A 93 -3.17 4.78 -19.35
C LEU A 93 -2.84 3.52 -18.54
N ALA A 94 -3.25 3.45 -17.27
CA ALA A 94 -3.01 2.28 -16.43
C ALA A 94 -3.78 1.05 -16.94
N VAL A 95 -5.07 1.21 -17.26
CA VAL A 95 -5.90 0.11 -17.75
C VAL A 95 -5.48 -0.33 -19.14
N LEU A 96 -5.30 0.61 -20.08
CA LEU A 96 -4.87 0.29 -21.44
C LEU A 96 -3.47 -0.33 -21.45
N GLY A 97 -2.52 0.26 -20.72
CA GLY A 97 -1.18 -0.29 -20.55
C GLY A 97 -1.21 -1.69 -19.92
N GLY A 98 -2.08 -1.89 -18.92
CA GLY A 98 -2.30 -3.19 -18.30
C GLY A 98 -2.83 -4.23 -19.28
N LEU A 99 -3.86 -3.90 -20.05
CA LEU A 99 -4.45 -4.78 -21.07
C LEU A 99 -3.45 -5.18 -22.16
N LEU A 100 -2.61 -4.23 -22.59
CA LEU A 100 -1.54 -4.47 -23.56
C LEU A 100 -0.45 -5.40 -23.00
N LEU A 101 -0.19 -5.34 -21.69
CA LEU A 101 0.81 -6.18 -21.04
C LEU A 101 0.28 -7.61 -20.80
N ASN A 102 -0.92 -7.71 -20.24
CA ASN A 102 -1.68 -8.95 -20.01
C ASN A 102 -3.16 -8.59 -19.76
N PRO A 103 -4.13 -9.14 -20.51
CA PRO A 103 -5.55 -8.80 -20.35
C PRO A 103 -6.12 -9.00 -18.94
N TRP A 104 -5.70 -10.05 -18.22
CA TRP A 104 -6.11 -10.30 -16.84
C TRP A 104 -5.51 -9.26 -15.88
N PHE A 105 -4.25 -8.89 -16.08
CA PHE A 105 -3.64 -7.81 -15.32
C PHE A 105 -4.36 -6.47 -15.55
N GLY A 106 -4.67 -6.12 -16.80
CA GLY A 106 -5.46 -4.92 -17.10
C GLY A 106 -6.85 -4.92 -16.45
N ALA A 107 -7.54 -6.07 -16.44
CA ALA A 107 -8.82 -6.22 -15.76
C ALA A 107 -8.70 -6.06 -14.23
N LEU A 108 -7.63 -6.58 -13.63
CA LEU A 108 -7.37 -6.40 -12.19
C LEU A 108 -7.01 -4.96 -11.84
N VAL A 109 -6.23 -4.28 -12.68
CA VAL A 109 -5.95 -2.84 -12.52
C VAL A 109 -7.25 -2.03 -12.59
N ALA A 110 -8.14 -2.34 -13.53
CA ALA A 110 -9.45 -1.70 -13.60
C ALA A 110 -10.30 -1.96 -12.34
N GLY A 111 -10.33 -3.21 -11.85
CA GLY A 111 -11.01 -3.57 -10.61
C GLY A 111 -10.49 -2.81 -9.39
N TYR A 112 -9.16 -2.74 -9.24
CA TYR A 112 -8.49 -1.95 -8.20
C TYR A 112 -8.91 -0.47 -8.27
N LEU A 113 -8.86 0.14 -9.45
CA LEU A 113 -9.20 1.56 -9.64
C LEU A 113 -10.68 1.84 -9.34
N LEU A 114 -11.59 0.95 -9.74
CA LEU A 114 -13.02 1.08 -9.43
C LEU A 114 -13.28 1.03 -7.92
N VAL A 115 -12.65 0.08 -7.21
CA VAL A 115 -12.76 -0.03 -5.76
C VAL A 115 -12.16 1.20 -5.08
N SER A 116 -10.99 1.66 -5.55
CA SER A 116 -10.36 2.89 -5.06
C SER A 116 -11.24 4.12 -5.27
N LYS A 117 -12.01 4.19 -6.37
CA LYS A 117 -12.98 5.28 -6.58
C LYS A 117 -14.19 5.16 -5.66
N ALA A 118 -14.76 3.97 -5.51
CA ALA A 118 -15.86 3.72 -4.58
C ALA A 118 -15.48 4.06 -3.13
N TYR A 119 -14.20 3.93 -2.79
CA TYR A 119 -13.66 4.29 -1.47
C TYR A 119 -13.85 5.78 -1.13
N SER A 120 -13.67 6.68 -2.09
CA SER A 120 -13.72 8.15 -1.89
C SER A 120 -14.95 8.85 -2.46
N PHE A 121 -15.62 8.29 -3.47
CA PHE A 121 -16.75 8.92 -4.15
C PHE A 121 -17.92 9.17 -3.18
N GLU A 122 -18.43 10.41 -3.12
CA GLU A 122 -19.47 10.83 -2.16
C GLU A 122 -20.73 9.94 -2.15
N GLY A 123 -21.16 9.43 -3.31
CA GLY A 123 -22.34 8.57 -3.41
C GLY A 123 -22.19 7.19 -2.74
N ILE A 124 -20.95 6.73 -2.50
CA ILE A 124 -20.66 5.43 -1.86
C ILE A 124 -19.90 5.66 -0.56
N ARG A 125 -18.69 6.24 -0.67
CA ARG A 125 -17.75 6.63 0.39
C ARG A 125 -17.49 5.50 1.39
N LEU A 126 -16.91 4.38 0.92
CA LEU A 126 -16.65 3.20 1.77
C LEU A 126 -15.84 3.54 3.02
N LYS A 127 -14.96 4.55 2.93
CA LYS A 127 -14.10 5.03 4.02
C LYS A 127 -14.85 5.50 5.28
N LYS A 128 -16.14 5.80 5.18
CA LYS A 128 -16.98 6.15 6.33
C LYS A 128 -17.23 4.97 7.29
N TYR A 129 -17.03 3.73 6.82
CA TYR A 129 -17.25 2.52 7.61
C TYR A 129 -15.92 1.93 8.08
N PRO A 130 -15.62 1.86 9.39
CA PRO A 130 -14.28 1.51 9.89
C PRO A 130 -13.83 0.12 9.46
N LEU A 131 -14.67 -0.89 9.63
CA LEU A 131 -14.32 -2.28 9.33
C LEU A 131 -14.31 -2.55 7.83
N LEU A 132 -15.34 -2.08 7.11
CA LEU A 132 -15.44 -2.29 5.66
C LEU A 132 -14.31 -1.55 4.92
N SER A 133 -14.00 -0.32 5.29
CA SER A 133 -12.90 0.44 4.69
C SER A 133 -11.55 -0.23 4.94
N THR A 134 -11.31 -0.71 6.16
CA THR A 134 -10.10 -1.47 6.50
C THR A 134 -10.02 -2.74 5.69
N LEU A 135 -11.09 -3.55 5.63
CA LEU A 135 -11.12 -4.79 4.87
C LEU A 135 -10.82 -4.55 3.40
N VAL A 136 -11.46 -3.55 2.79
CA VAL A 136 -11.25 -3.18 1.38
C VAL A 136 -9.78 -2.80 1.16
N VAL A 137 -9.20 -1.94 1.97
CA VAL A 137 -7.80 -1.53 1.80
C VAL A 137 -6.85 -2.70 1.99
N VAL A 138 -7.04 -3.49 3.04
CA VAL A 138 -6.19 -4.63 3.37
C VAL A 138 -6.19 -5.69 2.26
N VAL A 139 -7.35 -5.99 1.68
CA VAL A 139 -7.46 -6.96 0.58
C VAL A 139 -6.89 -6.39 -0.70
N PHE A 140 -7.30 -5.18 -1.09
CA PHE A 140 -6.95 -4.62 -2.39
C PHE A 140 -5.53 -4.08 -2.47
N GLN A 141 -4.94 -3.61 -1.36
CA GLN A 141 -3.51 -3.23 -1.31
C GLN A 141 -2.60 -4.39 -0.89
N GLY A 142 -3.14 -5.44 -0.26
CA GLY A 142 -2.40 -6.64 0.14
C GLY A 142 -2.47 -7.74 -0.92
N ALA A 143 -3.21 -8.82 -0.62
CA ALA A 143 -3.25 -10.04 -1.42
C ALA A 143 -3.65 -9.79 -2.89
N TYR A 144 -4.58 -8.87 -3.15
CA TYR A 144 -5.00 -8.54 -4.50
C TYR A 144 -3.83 -7.97 -5.32
N THR A 145 -3.13 -6.95 -4.80
CA THR A 145 -1.97 -6.36 -5.47
C THR A 145 -0.82 -7.33 -5.61
N PHE A 146 -0.59 -8.16 -4.59
CA PHE A 146 0.41 -9.23 -4.62
C PHE A 146 0.16 -10.18 -5.80
N LEU A 147 -1.06 -10.74 -5.91
CA LEU A 147 -1.43 -11.67 -6.98
C LEU A 147 -1.51 -10.96 -8.34
N MET A 148 -2.03 -9.73 -8.38
CA MET A 148 -2.07 -8.89 -9.58
C MET A 148 -0.66 -8.66 -10.13
N THR A 149 0.34 -8.48 -9.27
CA THR A 149 1.74 -8.35 -9.68
C THR A 149 2.25 -9.63 -10.37
N GLN A 150 1.96 -10.79 -9.79
CA GLN A 150 2.34 -12.10 -10.35
C GLN A 150 1.66 -12.38 -11.70
N ILE A 151 0.37 -12.04 -11.82
CA ILE A 151 -0.38 -12.15 -13.08
C ILE A 151 0.20 -11.21 -14.14
N GLY A 152 0.58 -9.99 -13.76
CA GLY A 152 1.17 -9.00 -14.67
C GLY A 152 2.51 -9.43 -15.24
N VAL A 153 3.32 -10.18 -14.48
CA VAL A 153 4.57 -10.79 -15.00
C VAL A 153 4.36 -12.12 -15.71
N ASN A 154 3.10 -12.59 -15.78
CA ASN A 154 2.67 -13.81 -16.45
C ASN A 154 3.20 -15.09 -15.80
N ALA A 155 3.23 -15.11 -14.46
CA ALA A 155 3.47 -16.33 -13.69
C ALA A 155 2.41 -17.41 -14.02
N SER A 156 2.78 -18.68 -13.87
CA SER A 156 1.87 -19.78 -14.21
C SER A 156 0.69 -19.84 -13.25
N SER A 157 -0.49 -20.24 -13.74
CA SER A 157 -1.68 -20.39 -12.89
C SER A 157 -1.47 -21.42 -11.78
N ALA A 158 -0.65 -22.45 -12.04
CA ALA A 158 -0.30 -23.47 -11.04
C ALA A 158 0.49 -22.86 -9.88
N GLU A 159 1.46 -21.99 -10.18
CA GLU A 159 2.25 -21.30 -9.16
C GLU A 159 1.41 -20.26 -8.40
N ILE A 160 0.62 -19.45 -9.10
CA ILE A 160 -0.24 -18.42 -8.49
C ILE A 160 -1.23 -19.06 -7.50
N LEU A 161 -1.87 -20.17 -7.91
CA LEU A 161 -2.88 -20.87 -7.11
C LEU A 161 -2.29 -21.87 -6.11
N ALA A 162 -0.96 -22.02 -6.07
CA ALA A 162 -0.31 -22.91 -5.11
C ALA A 162 -0.67 -22.48 -3.68
N PRO A 163 -1.11 -23.40 -2.80
CA PRO A 163 -1.51 -23.05 -1.43
C PRO A 163 -0.45 -22.25 -0.67
N GLN A 164 0.83 -22.58 -0.87
CA GLN A 164 1.96 -21.89 -0.28
C GLN A 164 2.05 -20.43 -0.75
N ASN A 165 1.81 -20.16 -2.03
CA ASN A 165 1.80 -18.80 -2.57
C ASN A 165 0.59 -18.00 -2.08
N LEU A 166 -0.59 -18.62 -1.99
CA LEU A 166 -1.79 -17.98 -1.45
C LEU A 166 -1.65 -17.60 0.03
N VAL A 167 -0.96 -18.41 0.84
CA VAL A 167 -0.63 -18.05 2.22
C VAL A 167 0.31 -16.84 2.28
N VAL A 168 1.30 -16.77 1.38
CA VAL A 168 2.19 -15.60 1.28
C VAL A 168 1.43 -14.34 0.82
N ALA A 169 0.48 -14.48 -0.11
CA ALA A 169 -0.44 -13.39 -0.48
C ALA A 169 -1.29 -12.92 0.70
N LEU A 170 -1.80 -13.85 1.52
CA LEU A 170 -2.52 -13.54 2.75
C LEU A 170 -1.65 -12.75 3.74
N VAL A 171 -0.37 -13.12 3.89
CA VAL A 171 0.58 -12.37 4.73
C VAL A 171 0.66 -10.90 4.30
N SER A 172 0.66 -10.62 3.00
CA SER A 172 0.64 -9.23 2.51
C SER A 172 -0.55 -8.45 3.07
N SER A 173 -1.74 -9.07 3.08
CA SER A 173 -2.93 -8.47 3.70
C SER A 173 -2.78 -8.33 5.22
N LEU A 174 -2.23 -9.34 5.92
CA LEU A 174 -2.04 -9.27 7.38
C LEU A 174 -1.09 -8.13 7.78
N PHE A 175 -0.01 -7.92 7.04
CA PHE A 175 0.87 -6.77 7.27
C PHE A 175 0.14 -5.44 7.05
N LEU A 176 -0.63 -5.32 5.98
CA LEU A 176 -1.45 -4.13 5.72
C LEU A 176 -2.52 -3.94 6.81
N CYS A 177 -3.08 -5.02 7.37
CA CYS A 177 -4.03 -4.94 8.47
C CYS A 177 -3.41 -4.28 9.70
N GLY A 178 -2.17 -4.65 10.03
CA GLY A 178 -1.43 -4.01 11.11
C GLY A 178 -0.99 -2.57 10.78
N SER A 179 -0.45 -2.34 9.58
CA SER A 179 0.18 -1.06 9.25
C SER A 179 -0.81 0.03 8.81
N TYR A 180 -1.92 -0.31 8.15
CA TYR A 180 -2.84 0.67 7.58
C TYR A 180 -3.47 1.60 8.64
N PRO A 181 -3.95 1.13 9.80
CA PRO A 181 -4.47 2.03 10.83
C PRO A 181 -3.43 3.05 11.32
N LEU A 182 -2.14 2.70 11.32
CA LEU A 182 -1.08 3.65 11.69
C LEU A 182 -0.98 4.82 10.71
N THR A 183 -1.35 4.62 9.44
CA THR A 183 -1.31 5.71 8.45
C THR A 183 -2.41 6.75 8.68
N GLN A 184 -3.40 6.45 9.53
CA GLN A 184 -4.53 7.33 9.86
C GLN A 184 -4.36 8.00 11.23
N VAL A 185 -3.39 7.58 12.04
CA VAL A 185 -3.33 7.92 13.47
C VAL A 185 -3.16 9.42 13.75
N TYR A 186 -2.57 10.16 12.81
CA TYR A 186 -2.37 11.61 12.91
C TYR A 186 -3.54 12.42 12.33
N GLN A 187 -4.51 11.78 11.66
CA GLN A 187 -5.61 12.45 10.94
C GLN A 187 -6.93 12.40 11.69
N HIS A 188 -6.94 12.01 12.98
CA HIS A 188 -8.17 11.80 13.76
C HIS A 188 -9.10 13.02 13.76
N ASN A 189 -8.55 14.23 13.86
CA ASN A 189 -9.35 15.46 13.87
C ASN A 189 -10.01 15.74 12.51
N GLU A 190 -9.23 15.68 11.43
CA GLU A 190 -9.72 15.89 10.06
C GLU A 190 -10.76 14.82 9.67
N ASP A 191 -10.49 13.54 9.97
CA ASP A 191 -11.42 12.44 9.73
C ASP A 191 -12.76 12.64 10.45
N ALA A 192 -12.71 13.02 11.74
CA ALA A 192 -13.90 13.28 12.54
C ALA A 192 -14.71 14.48 11.99
N ARG A 193 -14.05 15.57 11.55
CA ARG A 193 -14.73 16.73 10.95
C ARG A 193 -15.49 16.38 9.67
N ARG A 194 -14.97 15.43 8.89
CA ARG A 194 -15.61 14.94 7.65
C ARG A 194 -16.69 13.90 7.89
N GLY A 195 -16.87 13.45 9.13
CA GLY A 195 -17.79 12.37 9.48
C GLY A 195 -17.28 10.97 9.08
N ASP A 196 -16.00 10.82 8.75
CA ASP A 196 -15.39 9.52 8.45
C ASP A 196 -15.07 8.81 9.79
N GLN A 197 -15.57 7.58 9.97
CA GLN A 197 -15.24 6.76 11.15
C GLN A 197 -14.15 5.76 10.79
N THR A 198 -12.90 6.18 10.75
CA THR A 198 -11.77 5.27 10.48
C THR A 198 -11.55 4.29 11.63
N LEU A 199 -10.91 3.14 11.34
CA LEU A 199 -10.59 2.16 12.38
C LEU A 199 -9.67 2.75 13.45
N SER A 200 -8.67 3.54 13.03
CA SER A 200 -7.77 4.21 13.96
C SER A 200 -8.50 5.19 14.88
N LEU A 201 -9.46 5.96 14.35
CA LEU A 201 -10.29 6.86 15.15
C LEU A 201 -11.12 6.09 16.19
N ARG A 202 -11.72 4.95 15.78
CA ARG A 202 -12.52 4.09 16.68
C ARG A 202 -11.70 3.44 17.80
N LEU A 203 -10.49 2.99 17.49
CA LEU A 203 -9.57 2.42 18.48
C LEU A 203 -8.91 3.47 19.37
N GLY A 204 -8.93 4.73 18.94
CA GLY A 204 -8.11 5.79 19.50
C GLY A 204 -6.62 5.59 19.22
N ILE A 205 -5.81 6.59 19.57
CA ILE A 205 -4.37 6.60 19.28
C ILE A 205 -3.67 5.36 19.85
N ARG A 206 -3.77 5.11 21.16
CA ARG A 206 -3.08 3.98 21.81
C ARG A 206 -3.60 2.63 21.35
N GLY A 207 -4.91 2.49 21.18
CA GLY A 207 -5.52 1.26 20.67
C GLY A 207 -5.06 0.93 19.25
N THR A 208 -4.84 1.95 18.41
CA THR A 208 -4.25 1.79 17.06
C THR A 208 -2.88 1.13 17.12
N PHE A 209 -2.00 1.54 18.05
CA PHE A 209 -0.67 0.93 18.21
C PHE A 209 -0.74 -0.50 18.71
N VAL A 210 -1.64 -0.82 19.65
CA VAL A 210 -1.84 -2.20 20.12
C VAL A 210 -2.33 -3.09 18.98
N PHE A 211 -3.35 -2.64 18.25
CA PHE A 211 -3.90 -3.35 17.09
C PHE A 211 -2.84 -3.57 16.02
N ALA A 212 -2.06 -2.53 15.69
CA ALA A 212 -0.98 -2.60 14.73
C ALA A 212 0.10 -3.61 15.15
N GLY A 213 0.52 -3.56 16.42
CA GLY A 213 1.52 -4.49 16.96
C GLY A 213 1.07 -5.95 16.88
N LEU A 214 -0.18 -6.22 17.25
CA LEU A 214 -0.76 -7.57 17.15
C LEU A 214 -0.88 -8.02 15.69
N GLY A 215 -1.42 -7.19 14.81
CA GLY A 215 -1.58 -7.51 13.38
C GLY A 215 -0.25 -7.76 12.67
N LEU A 216 0.76 -6.93 12.93
CA LEU A 216 2.11 -7.11 12.38
C LEU A 216 2.78 -8.38 12.92
N LEU A 217 2.64 -8.67 14.21
CA LEU A 217 3.17 -9.90 14.82
C LEU A 217 2.49 -11.14 14.23
N THR A 218 1.16 -11.11 14.07
CA THR A 218 0.42 -12.19 13.41
C THR A 218 0.89 -12.38 11.97
N GLY A 219 1.02 -11.30 11.18
CA GLY A 219 1.57 -11.36 9.82
C GLY A 219 2.97 -11.98 9.77
N ALA A 220 3.85 -11.59 10.69
CA ALA A 220 5.22 -12.12 10.77
C ALA A 220 5.25 -13.59 11.19
N ALA A 221 4.39 -14.02 12.11
CA ALA A 221 4.27 -15.41 12.52
C ALA A 221 3.75 -16.30 11.38
N VAL A 222 2.71 -15.85 10.65
CA VAL A 222 2.21 -16.59 9.48
C VAL A 222 3.27 -16.63 8.37
N LEU A 223 4.02 -15.55 8.15
CA LEU A 223 5.13 -15.56 7.18
C LEU A 223 6.22 -16.55 7.56
N ALA A 224 6.60 -16.60 8.83
CA ALA A 224 7.59 -17.56 9.32
C ALA A 224 7.13 -19.00 9.07
N LEU A 225 5.88 -19.32 9.41
CA LEU A 225 5.30 -20.64 9.12
C LEU A 225 5.26 -20.93 7.62
N ALA A 226 4.91 -19.94 6.79
CA ALA A 226 4.87 -20.08 5.33
C ALA A 226 6.25 -20.38 4.76
N TYR A 227 7.30 -19.66 5.19
CA TYR A 227 8.68 -19.91 4.74
C TYR A 227 9.25 -21.23 5.27
N LEU A 228 8.89 -21.65 6.48
CA LEU A 228 9.23 -23.00 6.96
C LEU A 228 8.56 -24.08 6.12
N TRP A 229 7.27 -23.92 5.79
CA TRP A 229 6.55 -24.85 4.90
C TRP A 229 7.15 -24.89 3.49
N ARG A 230 7.62 -23.73 3.01
CA ARG A 230 8.29 -23.58 1.72
C ARG A 230 9.75 -24.06 1.72
N GLN A 231 10.33 -24.43 2.87
CA GLN A 231 11.75 -24.75 3.05
C GLN A 231 12.69 -23.57 2.68
N GLU A 232 12.23 -22.35 2.92
CA GLU A 232 12.89 -21.08 2.58
C GLU A 232 13.41 -20.37 3.85
N VAL A 233 14.07 -21.12 4.74
CA VAL A 233 14.66 -20.59 5.99
C VAL A 233 15.57 -19.37 5.75
N PRO A 234 16.43 -19.33 4.70
CA PRO A 234 17.24 -18.14 4.45
C PRO A 234 16.41 -16.89 4.18
N ASP A 235 15.26 -17.01 3.51
CA ASP A 235 14.38 -15.85 3.23
C ASP A 235 13.70 -15.36 4.51
N LEU A 236 13.33 -16.27 5.42
CA LEU A 236 12.89 -15.90 6.77
C LEU A 236 13.98 -15.11 7.53
N LEU A 237 15.24 -15.56 7.49
CA LEU A 237 16.34 -14.86 8.17
C LEU A 237 16.60 -13.47 7.55
N ILE A 238 16.54 -13.36 6.22
CA ILE A 238 16.64 -12.06 5.51
C ILE A 238 15.50 -11.13 5.96
N PHE A 239 14.27 -11.62 6.02
CA PHE A 239 13.11 -10.83 6.47
C PHE A 239 13.32 -10.30 7.90
N LEU A 240 13.70 -11.18 8.83
CA LEU A 240 13.88 -10.81 10.24
C LEU A 240 15.02 -9.80 10.41
N ALA A 241 16.16 -10.02 9.75
CA ALA A 241 17.29 -9.10 9.79
C ALA A 241 16.92 -7.71 9.22
N ALA A 242 16.26 -7.69 8.06
CA ALA A 242 15.90 -6.43 7.39
C ALA A 242 14.78 -5.67 8.11
N THR A 243 13.86 -6.35 8.80
CA THR A 243 12.75 -5.72 9.53
C THR A 243 13.10 -5.36 10.98
N GLY A 244 14.24 -5.81 11.52
CA GLY A 244 14.72 -5.40 12.84
C GLY A 244 14.69 -3.88 13.09
N PRO A 245 15.24 -3.03 12.18
CA PRO A 245 15.14 -1.58 12.29
C PRO A 245 13.70 -1.05 12.32
N VAL A 246 12.79 -1.67 11.57
CA VAL A 246 11.36 -1.31 11.54
C VAL A 246 10.71 -1.59 12.88
N VAL A 247 10.99 -2.76 13.48
CA VAL A 247 10.49 -3.13 14.81
C VAL A 247 11.00 -2.16 15.87
N VAL A 248 12.29 -1.84 15.88
CA VAL A 248 12.88 -0.88 16.82
C VAL A 248 12.22 0.49 16.68
N LEU A 249 12.04 0.97 15.44
CA LEU A 249 11.39 2.25 15.17
C LEU A 249 9.94 2.26 15.68
N PHE A 250 9.17 1.21 15.38
CA PHE A 250 7.79 1.06 15.82
C PHE A 250 7.68 1.05 17.34
N LEU A 251 8.49 0.26 18.04
CA LEU A 251 8.48 0.19 19.51
C LEU A 251 8.90 1.52 20.15
N SER A 252 9.88 2.22 19.56
CA SER A 252 10.27 3.56 20.02
C SER A 252 9.13 4.57 19.86
N TRP A 253 8.38 4.46 18.75
CA TRP A 253 7.26 5.34 18.46
C TRP A 253 6.07 5.05 19.38
N ALA A 254 5.73 3.78 19.55
CA ALA A 254 4.69 3.33 20.48
C ALA A 254 4.98 3.82 21.90
N ARG A 255 6.23 3.71 22.37
CA ARG A 255 6.65 4.23 23.69
C ARG A 255 6.46 5.74 23.80
N ALA A 256 6.89 6.50 22.78
CA ALA A 256 6.74 7.95 22.75
C ALA A 256 5.26 8.38 22.74
N VAL A 257 4.40 7.64 22.02
CA VAL A 257 2.94 7.85 22.00
C VAL A 257 2.29 7.49 23.34
N TRP A 258 2.80 6.47 24.03
CA TRP A 258 2.32 6.13 25.36
C TRP A 258 2.58 7.24 26.36
N GLN A 259 3.77 7.86 26.29
CA GLN A 259 4.16 9.01 27.09
C GLN A 259 3.39 10.27 26.72
N SER A 260 3.24 10.56 25.43
CA SER A 260 2.46 11.69 24.93
C SER A 260 1.76 11.36 23.61
N PRO A 261 0.42 11.37 23.55
CA PRO A 261 -0.34 11.12 22.31
C PRO A 261 0.01 12.07 21.16
N THR A 262 0.56 13.26 21.43
CA THR A 262 1.01 14.21 20.40
C THR A 262 2.15 13.69 19.51
N ASN A 263 2.83 12.61 19.92
CA ASN A 263 3.79 11.91 19.07
C ASN A 263 3.12 11.09 17.94
N ALA A 264 1.79 10.94 17.94
CA ALA A 264 1.06 10.38 16.81
C ALA A 264 0.86 11.45 15.73
N ASN A 265 1.96 11.90 15.13
CA ASN A 265 2.00 13.01 14.18
C ASN A 265 2.46 12.58 12.78
N PHE A 266 2.30 13.50 11.84
CA PHE A 266 2.64 13.32 10.44
C PHE A 266 4.10 12.88 10.24
N GLU A 267 5.05 13.55 10.90
CA GLU A 267 6.49 13.31 10.73
C GLU A 267 6.88 11.89 11.13
N ARG A 268 6.40 11.43 12.29
CA ARG A 268 6.70 10.08 12.78
C ARG A 268 6.00 9.01 11.92
N THR A 269 4.79 9.29 11.45
CA THR A 269 4.07 8.39 10.52
C THR A 269 4.81 8.26 9.19
N MET A 270 5.27 9.38 8.61
CA MET A 270 6.03 9.35 7.36
C MET A 270 7.38 8.67 7.53
N ARG A 271 8.09 8.91 8.65
CA ARG A 271 9.34 8.21 8.95
C ARG A 271 9.13 6.70 9.06
N MET A 272 8.03 6.27 9.70
CA MET A 272 7.67 4.86 9.78
C MET A 272 7.44 4.27 8.38
N ASN A 273 6.67 4.94 7.53
CA ASN A 273 6.42 4.50 6.15
C ASN A 273 7.71 4.42 5.32
N GLN A 274 8.58 5.42 5.42
CA GLN A 274 9.87 5.47 4.71
C GLN A 274 10.77 4.30 5.09
N VAL A 275 11.05 4.14 6.38
CA VAL A 275 11.95 3.09 6.88
C VAL A 275 11.36 1.72 6.57
N SER A 276 10.06 1.51 6.81
CA SER A 276 9.40 0.22 6.50
C SER A 276 9.48 -0.11 5.01
N SER A 277 9.21 0.88 4.15
CA SER A 277 9.26 0.68 2.70
C SER A 277 10.66 0.30 2.22
N VAL A 278 11.69 1.00 2.70
CA VAL A 278 13.08 0.72 2.32
C VAL A 278 13.51 -0.66 2.83
N CYS A 279 13.29 -0.95 4.11
CA CYS A 279 13.66 -2.23 4.72
C CYS A 279 12.95 -3.42 4.05
N LEU A 280 11.64 -3.35 3.86
CA LEU A 280 10.87 -4.44 3.24
C LEU A 280 11.22 -4.61 1.76
N SER A 281 11.34 -3.51 1.00
CA SER A 281 11.74 -3.60 -0.41
C SER A 281 13.13 -4.20 -0.55
N ALA A 282 14.09 -3.78 0.29
CA ALA A 282 15.43 -4.35 0.30
C ALA A 282 15.40 -5.84 0.64
N ALA A 283 14.61 -6.26 1.64
CA ALA A 283 14.45 -7.66 2.00
C ALA A 283 13.96 -8.50 0.82
N PHE A 284 12.85 -8.09 0.20
CA PHE A 284 12.24 -8.84 -0.90
C PHE A 284 13.10 -8.82 -2.17
N VAL A 285 13.81 -7.73 -2.45
CA VAL A 285 14.79 -7.68 -3.55
C VAL A 285 15.95 -8.65 -3.29
N VAL A 286 16.50 -8.71 -2.07
CA VAL A 286 17.57 -9.67 -1.74
C VAL A 286 17.08 -11.11 -1.86
N MET A 287 15.87 -11.42 -1.38
CA MET A 287 15.26 -12.75 -1.56
C MET A 287 15.10 -13.09 -3.04
N LEU A 288 14.58 -12.15 -3.82
CA LEU A 288 14.41 -12.32 -5.26
C LEU A 288 15.76 -12.62 -5.93
N LEU A 289 16.79 -11.81 -5.68
CA LEU A 289 18.12 -12.04 -6.25
C LEU A 289 18.70 -13.39 -5.83
N ARG A 290 18.44 -13.85 -4.60
CA ARG A 290 18.89 -15.17 -4.10
C ARG A 290 18.24 -16.33 -4.85
N HIS A 291 17.00 -16.19 -5.30
CA HIS A 291 16.30 -17.24 -6.06
C HIS A 291 16.79 -17.32 -7.52
N TRP A 292 17.39 -16.24 -8.02
CA TRP A 292 17.85 -16.12 -9.40
C TRP A 292 19.33 -16.44 -9.60
N LEU A 293 20.10 -16.50 -8.51
CA LEU A 293 21.52 -16.85 -8.46
C LEU A 293 21.70 -18.29 -7.98
#